data_AF-A0A656CEF9-F1
#
_entry.id   AF-A0A656CEF9-F1
#
_cell.length_a   1.000
_cell.length_b   1.000
_cell.length_c   1.000
_cell.angle_alpha   90.00
_cell.angle_beta   90.00
_cell.angle_gamma   90.00
#
_symmetry.space_group_name_H-M   'P 1'
#
loop_
_entity.id
_entity.type
_entity.pdbx_description
1 polymer ?
#
loop_
_entity_poly.entity_id
_entity_poly.type
_entity_poly.pdbx_seq_one_letter_code
_entity_poly.pdbx_strand_id
1 'polypeptide(L)'
;MKQDFTIWRNQILQNPRDISPLKFGISQDEVIEIFGNPDAVSTMRSDGKPLILKYHDIELHFDRKAPHGLCLIYSDDDIELSITAEQEETLQPITNTEPVDNEFFLRDGAVYFSGLYENGLLKEVAPKDFCCWHYWGKSSAACFLGGIRLRGADPASFRVLNYAYAMDKTAVYTTSGRVSDAELAAFQVLDNGQNDSGAPQGYAKDSRQVYFHNGDGKVKVIKGAEVSSFRSLGDTYFARDEKRIYAYGKQLPKAELTSWELLGHWYSRDARRVYYLNREIKGADRDSFVVCTPLDAAPLADHLARDKDHFYQNDEMIEETLWLERLHEMTQEP
;
A
#
# COMPACT_ATOMS: atom_id res chain seq x y z
N MET A 1 -23.97 -14.75 16.74
CA MET A 1 -24.09 -14.09 18.05
C MET A 1 -23.34 -12.77 17.87
N LYS A 2 -24.02 -11.61 17.93
CA LYS A 2 -23.35 -10.33 17.68
C LYS A 2 -22.36 -10.08 18.81
N GLN A 3 -21.11 -9.78 18.48
CA GLN A 3 -20.09 -9.44 19.46
C GLN A 3 -20.23 -7.96 19.82
N ASP A 4 -20.05 -7.61 21.09
CA ASP A 4 -20.13 -6.21 21.53
C ASP A 4 -18.92 -5.43 21.01
N PHE A 5 -19.18 -4.42 20.17
CA PHE A 5 -18.15 -3.56 19.60
C PHE A 5 -17.32 -2.86 20.67
N THR A 6 -17.93 -2.48 21.80
CA THR A 6 -17.23 -1.81 22.92
C THR A 6 -16.19 -2.73 23.56
N ILE A 7 -16.52 -4.02 23.68
CA ILE A 7 -15.59 -5.03 24.22
C ILE A 7 -14.41 -5.20 23.26
N TRP A 8 -14.70 -5.33 21.96
CA TRP A 8 -13.66 -5.44 20.93
C TRP A 8 -12.77 -4.21 20.86
N ARG A 9 -13.35 -3.00 20.88
CA ARG A 9 -12.65 -1.72 20.95
C ARG A 9 -11.65 -1.66 22.10
N ASN A 10 -12.07 -2.05 23.31
CA ASN A 10 -11.19 -2.03 24.47
C ASN A 10 -10.04 -3.05 24.37
N GLN A 11 -10.27 -4.18 23.71
CA GLN A 11 -9.23 -5.18 23.43
C GLN A 11 -8.18 -4.63 22.46
N ILE A 12 -8.61 -4.07 21.32
CA ILE A 12 -7.69 -3.58 20.29
C ILE A 12 -6.89 -2.34 20.77
N LEU A 13 -7.45 -1.53 21.66
CA LEU A 13 -6.71 -0.44 22.33
C LEU A 13 -5.61 -0.95 23.28
N GLN A 14 -5.81 -2.11 23.91
CA GLN A 14 -4.82 -2.72 24.81
C GLN A 14 -3.77 -3.55 24.07
N ASN A 15 -4.15 -4.18 22.96
CA ASN A 15 -3.27 -4.96 22.11
C ASN A 15 -3.63 -4.75 20.63
N PRO A 16 -3.07 -3.73 19.98
CA PRO A 16 -3.38 -3.41 18.58
C PRO A 16 -3.09 -4.54 17.58
N ARG A 17 -2.32 -5.57 17.96
CA ARG A 17 -2.04 -6.71 17.08
C ARG A 17 -3.14 -7.77 17.05
N ASP A 18 -4.03 -7.79 18.05
CA ASP A 18 -5.13 -8.76 18.11
C ASP A 18 -6.45 -8.10 17.70
N ILE A 19 -6.71 -8.14 16.39
CA ILE A 19 -7.91 -7.58 15.80
C ILE A 19 -9.10 -8.56 15.79
N SER A 20 -8.96 -9.75 16.39
CA SER A 20 -10.01 -10.77 16.42
C SER A 20 -11.31 -10.22 17.03
N PRO A 21 -12.49 -10.45 16.41
CA PRO A 21 -12.76 -11.44 15.36
C PRO A 21 -12.53 -10.95 13.92
N LEU A 22 -12.09 -9.71 13.72
CA LEU A 22 -11.78 -9.21 12.39
C LEU A 22 -10.50 -9.83 11.83
N LYS A 23 -10.32 -9.69 10.52
CA LYS A 23 -9.08 -9.97 9.79
C LYS A 23 -8.98 -8.99 8.63
N PHE A 24 -7.76 -8.64 8.20
CA PHE A 24 -7.60 -7.90 6.96
C PHE A 24 -8.16 -8.74 5.78
N GLY A 25 -8.76 -8.05 4.81
CA GLY A 25 -9.50 -8.68 3.72
C GLY A 25 -10.94 -9.08 4.05
N ILE A 26 -11.41 -8.97 5.31
CA ILE A 26 -12.81 -9.23 5.66
C ILE A 26 -13.74 -8.24 4.94
N SER A 27 -14.87 -8.72 4.43
CA SER A 27 -15.84 -7.87 3.73
C SER A 27 -16.63 -7.00 4.70
N GLN A 28 -17.17 -5.89 4.21
CA GLN A 28 -18.07 -5.03 5.00
C GLN A 28 -19.29 -5.78 5.53
N ASP A 29 -19.85 -6.69 4.71
CA ASP A 29 -21.03 -7.46 5.07
C ASP A 29 -20.74 -8.37 6.27
N GLU A 30 -19.58 -9.04 6.28
CA GLU A 30 -19.11 -9.84 7.42
C GLU A 30 -18.86 -8.96 8.67
N VAL A 31 -18.28 -7.77 8.52
CA VAL A 31 -18.08 -6.84 9.65
C VAL A 31 -19.43 -6.43 10.27
N ILE A 32 -20.42 -6.13 9.43
CA ILE A 32 -21.77 -5.75 9.87
C ILE A 32 -22.48 -6.95 10.53
N GLU A 33 -22.24 -8.18 10.07
CA GLU A 33 -22.73 -9.37 10.75
C GLU A 33 -22.14 -9.55 12.16
N ILE A 34 -20.87 -9.21 12.34
CA ILE A 34 -20.15 -9.32 13.62
C ILE A 34 -20.61 -8.25 14.61
N PHE A 35 -20.54 -6.97 14.23
CA PHE A 35 -20.72 -5.83 15.14
C PHE A 35 -22.09 -5.13 15.04
N GLY A 36 -22.87 -5.42 14.00
CA GLY A 36 -24.10 -4.71 13.70
C GLY A 36 -23.88 -3.52 12.77
N ASN A 37 -24.86 -2.63 12.67
CA ASN A 37 -24.75 -1.47 11.78
C ASN A 37 -23.77 -0.43 12.36
N PRO A 38 -22.95 0.20 11.52
CA PRO A 38 -22.08 1.30 11.94
C PRO A 38 -22.87 2.55 12.32
N ASP A 39 -22.25 3.43 13.10
CA ASP A 39 -22.80 4.73 13.48
C ASP A 39 -22.85 5.68 12.27
N ALA A 40 -21.84 5.58 11.41
CA ALA A 40 -21.78 6.30 10.14
C ALA A 40 -21.03 5.47 9.09
N VAL A 41 -21.30 5.79 7.83
CA VAL A 41 -20.54 5.25 6.70
C VAL A 41 -19.99 6.41 5.88
N SER A 42 -18.92 6.15 5.14
CA SER A 42 -18.37 7.09 4.18
C SER A 42 -19.41 7.52 3.13
N THR A 43 -19.38 8.80 2.75
CA THR A 43 -20.12 9.31 1.57
C THR A 43 -19.48 8.89 0.25
N MET A 44 -18.20 8.51 0.27
CA MET A 44 -17.48 7.91 -0.85
C MET A 44 -17.84 6.42 -0.99
N ARG A 45 -18.17 6.02 -2.22
CA ARG A 45 -18.54 4.64 -2.57
C ARG A 45 -17.62 4.11 -3.66
N SER A 46 -17.37 2.80 -3.65
CA SER A 46 -16.80 2.06 -4.76
C SER A 46 -17.70 0.88 -5.07
N ASP A 47 -18.08 0.70 -6.34
CA ASP A 47 -19.09 -0.28 -6.80
C ASP A 47 -20.39 -0.27 -5.96
N GLY A 48 -20.77 0.91 -5.48
CA GLY A 48 -21.96 1.14 -4.65
C GLY A 48 -21.81 0.83 -3.16
N LYS A 49 -20.67 0.31 -2.69
CA LYS A 49 -20.37 0.05 -1.27
C LYS A 49 -19.59 1.21 -0.62
N PRO A 50 -19.89 1.59 0.64
CA PRO A 50 -19.15 2.64 1.34
C PRO A 50 -17.71 2.20 1.65
N LEU A 51 -16.71 3.05 1.50
CA LEU A 51 -15.31 2.65 1.74
C LEU A 51 -14.86 2.71 3.21
N ILE A 52 -15.69 3.29 4.08
CA ILE A 52 -15.40 3.44 5.50
C ILE A 52 -16.65 3.09 6.29
N LEU A 53 -16.50 2.24 7.30
CA LEU A 53 -17.49 2.02 8.34
C LEU A 53 -16.98 2.65 9.64
N LYS A 54 -17.74 3.57 10.23
CA LYS A 54 -17.39 4.24 11.48
C LYS A 54 -18.22 3.69 12.63
N TYR A 55 -17.53 3.23 13.66
CA TYR A 55 -18.10 2.76 14.92
C TYR A 55 -17.45 3.54 16.05
N HIS A 56 -18.22 4.40 16.69
CA HIS A 56 -17.74 5.36 17.68
C HIS A 56 -16.56 6.19 17.13
N ASP A 57 -15.39 6.05 17.75
CA ASP A 57 -14.12 6.69 17.45
C ASP A 57 -13.18 5.81 16.60
N ILE A 58 -13.66 4.67 16.08
CA ILE A 58 -12.91 3.79 15.18
C ILE A 58 -13.50 3.82 13.78
N GLU A 59 -12.63 3.95 12.80
CA GLU A 59 -12.92 3.88 11.38
C GLU A 59 -12.28 2.63 10.78
N LEU A 60 -13.11 1.83 10.11
CA LEU A 60 -12.71 0.65 9.36
C LEU A 60 -12.69 1.03 7.88
N HIS A 61 -11.51 1.05 7.27
CA HIS A 61 -11.27 1.43 5.89
C HIS A 61 -11.13 0.19 5.02
N PHE A 62 -11.80 0.21 3.86
CA PHE A 62 -11.88 -0.91 2.94
C PHE A 62 -11.22 -0.55 1.61
N ASP A 63 -10.61 -1.54 0.97
CA ASP A 63 -9.98 -1.37 -0.35
C ASP A 63 -11.01 -0.91 -1.40
N ARG A 64 -10.56 -0.10 -2.35
CA ARG A 64 -11.33 0.30 -3.54
C ARG A 64 -11.36 -0.79 -4.60
N LYS A 65 -10.42 -1.73 -4.58
CA LYS A 65 -10.38 -2.85 -5.52
C LYS A 65 -11.18 -4.02 -4.97
N ALA A 66 -11.86 -4.76 -5.84
CA ALA A 66 -12.48 -6.02 -5.47
C ALA A 66 -11.41 -6.95 -4.84
N PRO A 67 -11.64 -7.49 -3.63
CA PRO A 67 -12.95 -7.72 -3.00
C PRO A 67 -13.47 -6.67 -1.99
N HIS A 68 -12.96 -5.43 -1.98
CA HIS A 68 -13.31 -4.41 -0.97
C HIS A 68 -13.11 -4.88 0.47
N GLY A 69 -11.96 -5.52 0.72
CA GLY A 69 -11.64 -6.05 2.04
C GLY A 69 -11.12 -4.96 2.99
N LEU A 70 -11.32 -5.16 4.29
CA LEU A 70 -10.76 -4.31 5.34
C LEU A 70 -9.24 -4.21 5.16
N CYS A 71 -8.70 -2.99 5.04
CA CYS A 71 -7.28 -2.74 4.83
C CYS A 71 -6.65 -1.88 5.92
N LEU A 72 -7.45 -1.08 6.63
CA LEU A 72 -6.96 -0.19 7.68
C LEU A 72 -8.01 -0.05 8.80
N ILE A 73 -7.54 -0.06 10.05
CA ILE A 73 -8.32 0.31 11.23
C ILE A 73 -7.69 1.58 11.79
N TYR A 74 -8.47 2.65 11.86
CA TYR A 74 -8.04 3.97 12.28
C TYR A 74 -8.85 4.44 13.50
N SER A 75 -8.24 5.17 14.42
CA SER A 75 -8.88 5.81 15.57
C SER A 75 -8.12 7.08 15.92
N ASP A 76 -8.87 8.15 16.20
CA ASP A 76 -8.31 9.48 16.52
C ASP A 76 -7.43 9.46 17.79
N ASP A 77 -7.68 8.53 18.71
CA ASP A 77 -7.02 8.52 20.01
C ASP A 77 -5.79 7.61 20.11
N ASP A 78 -5.66 6.48 19.39
CA ASP A 78 -4.49 5.60 19.60
C ASP A 78 -4.23 4.48 18.54
N ILE A 79 -5.13 4.19 17.60
CA ILE A 79 -4.99 3.00 16.73
C ILE A 79 -4.91 3.40 15.27
N GLU A 80 -3.75 3.20 14.66
CA GLU A 80 -3.60 3.19 13.20
C GLU A 80 -2.94 1.86 12.82
N LEU A 81 -3.78 0.87 12.55
CA LEU A 81 -3.37 -0.45 12.09
C LEU A 81 -3.59 -0.52 10.58
N SER A 82 -2.62 0.00 9.82
CA SER A 82 -2.43 -0.43 8.44
C SER A 82 -1.73 -1.79 8.46
N ILE A 83 -2.35 -2.80 7.83
CA ILE A 83 -1.82 -4.14 7.56
C ILE A 83 -0.70 -4.59 8.51
N THR A 84 -1.07 -5.02 9.71
CA THR A 84 -0.19 -5.75 10.64
C THR A 84 -0.93 -6.91 11.31
N ALA A 85 -1.43 -7.84 10.50
CA ALA A 85 -1.38 -9.25 10.86
C ALA A 85 -0.36 -9.88 9.91
N GLU A 86 0.42 -10.86 10.36
CA GLU A 86 1.39 -11.61 9.56
C GLU A 86 0.69 -12.39 8.43
N GLN A 87 0.13 -11.69 7.44
CA GLN A 87 -0.56 -12.28 6.32
C GLN A 87 0.46 -12.47 5.20
N GLU A 88 1.15 -13.60 5.26
CA GLU A 88 1.92 -14.07 4.12
C GLU A 88 0.97 -14.35 2.95
N GLU A 89 1.36 -13.93 1.76
CA GLU A 89 0.62 -14.24 0.56
C GLU A 89 0.87 -15.70 0.18
N THR A 90 -0.20 -16.46 0.08
CA THR A 90 -0.10 -17.91 -0.11
C THR A 90 0.15 -18.21 -1.57
N LEU A 91 1.35 -18.69 -1.90
CA LEU A 91 1.69 -19.23 -3.21
C LEU A 91 0.79 -20.42 -3.53
N GLN A 92 -0.03 -20.30 -4.57
CA GLN A 92 -0.96 -21.34 -5.01
C GLN A 92 -0.42 -22.11 -6.20
N PRO A 93 -0.78 -23.40 -6.38
CA PRO A 93 -0.50 -24.11 -7.61
C PRO A 93 -0.95 -23.31 -8.84
N ILE A 94 -0.12 -23.28 -9.88
CA ILE A 94 -0.44 -22.54 -11.10
C ILE A 94 -1.67 -23.12 -11.81
N THR A 95 -2.67 -22.27 -12.06
CA THR A 95 -3.93 -22.65 -12.72
C THR A 95 -4.21 -21.89 -14.01
N ASN A 96 -3.61 -20.71 -14.18
CA ASN A 96 -3.84 -19.86 -15.35
C ASN A 96 -3.38 -20.58 -16.61
N THR A 97 -4.22 -20.63 -17.65
CA THR A 97 -3.88 -21.18 -18.98
C THR A 97 -3.73 -20.10 -20.05
N GLU A 98 -4.22 -18.90 -19.76
CA GLU A 98 -4.12 -17.72 -20.61
C GLU A 98 -3.15 -16.70 -19.99
N PRO A 99 -2.44 -15.91 -20.82
CA PRO A 99 -1.54 -14.89 -20.32
C PRO A 99 -2.34 -13.75 -19.65
N VAL A 100 -1.92 -13.39 -18.44
CA VAL A 100 -2.37 -12.21 -17.69
C VAL A 100 -1.13 -11.40 -17.33
N ASP A 101 -1.16 -10.09 -17.57
CA ASP A 101 0.01 -9.23 -17.37
C ASP A 101 0.60 -9.36 -15.95
N ASN A 102 1.90 -9.59 -15.90
CA ASN A 102 2.69 -9.84 -14.69
C ASN A 102 2.28 -11.10 -13.91
N GLU A 103 1.71 -12.11 -14.59
CA GLU A 103 1.38 -13.40 -14.00
C GLU A 103 2.02 -14.58 -14.73
N PHE A 104 2.11 -15.70 -14.01
CA PHE A 104 2.50 -16.98 -14.60
C PHE A 104 1.29 -17.68 -15.23
N PHE A 105 1.51 -18.41 -16.32
CA PHE A 105 0.49 -19.24 -16.95
C PHE A 105 1.08 -20.52 -17.53
N LEU A 106 0.21 -21.50 -17.78
CA LEU A 106 0.54 -22.79 -18.38
C LEU A 106 0.19 -22.78 -19.86
N ARG A 107 1.14 -23.21 -20.68
CA ARG A 107 0.92 -23.46 -22.10
C ARG A 107 1.75 -24.65 -22.55
N ASP A 108 1.14 -25.56 -23.29
CA ASP A 108 1.80 -26.76 -23.86
C ASP A 108 2.61 -27.59 -22.84
N GLY A 109 2.11 -27.68 -21.60
CA GLY A 109 2.77 -28.43 -20.53
C GLY A 109 4.04 -27.77 -19.97
N ALA A 110 4.23 -26.47 -20.20
CA ALA A 110 5.31 -25.68 -19.65
C ALA A 110 4.80 -24.42 -18.93
N VAL A 111 5.63 -23.87 -18.04
CA VAL A 111 5.35 -22.65 -17.29
C VAL A 111 5.90 -21.45 -18.06
N TYR A 112 5.06 -20.45 -18.25
CA TYR A 112 5.41 -19.16 -18.84
C TYR A 112 5.17 -18.04 -17.85
N PHE A 113 5.85 -16.92 -18.04
CA PHE A 113 5.53 -15.64 -17.40
C PHE A 113 5.13 -14.63 -18.46
N SER A 114 3.99 -13.97 -18.25
CA SER A 114 3.50 -12.90 -19.11
C SER A 114 4.08 -11.57 -18.65
N GLY A 115 5.16 -11.13 -19.29
CA GLY A 115 5.78 -9.83 -19.04
C GLY A 115 5.25 -8.74 -19.97
N LEU A 116 5.55 -7.48 -19.65
CA LEU A 116 5.12 -6.29 -20.40
C LEU A 116 5.43 -6.31 -21.91
N TYR A 117 6.50 -7.00 -22.33
CA TYR A 117 6.95 -7.02 -23.71
C TYR A 117 6.80 -8.37 -24.40
N GLU A 118 6.91 -9.47 -23.65
CA GLU A 118 6.84 -10.81 -24.20
C GLU A 118 6.50 -11.87 -23.12
N ASN A 119 5.94 -12.98 -23.61
CA ASN A 119 5.75 -14.19 -22.81
C ASN A 119 7.05 -14.99 -22.76
N GLY A 120 7.63 -15.13 -21.57
CA GLY A 120 8.88 -15.85 -21.36
C GLY A 120 8.65 -17.29 -20.88
N LEU A 121 9.23 -18.27 -21.56
CA LEU A 121 9.27 -19.67 -21.08
C LEU A 121 10.23 -19.81 -19.90
N LEU A 122 9.76 -20.38 -18.79
CA LEU A 122 10.61 -20.79 -17.67
C LEU A 122 11.23 -22.16 -17.98
N LYS A 123 12.48 -22.14 -18.47
CA LYS A 123 13.24 -23.36 -18.78
C LYS A 123 13.51 -24.17 -17.51
N GLU A 124 13.48 -25.50 -17.64
CA GLU A 124 13.80 -26.46 -16.56
C GLU A 124 12.86 -26.39 -15.35
N VAL A 125 11.64 -25.85 -15.54
CA VAL A 125 10.59 -25.83 -14.54
C VAL A 125 9.48 -26.79 -14.95
N ALA A 126 9.21 -27.77 -14.09
CA ALA A 126 8.04 -28.64 -14.25
C ALA A 126 6.80 -27.94 -13.71
N PRO A 127 5.66 -27.92 -14.44
CA PRO A 127 4.42 -27.33 -13.94
C PRO A 127 3.87 -27.95 -12.65
N LYS A 128 4.11 -29.26 -12.46
CA LYS A 128 3.43 -30.09 -11.45
C LYS A 128 3.62 -29.60 -10.01
N ASP A 129 4.74 -28.92 -9.74
CA ASP A 129 5.13 -28.44 -8.42
C ASP A 129 5.37 -26.93 -8.42
N PHE A 130 4.90 -26.23 -9.46
CA PHE A 130 5.04 -24.79 -9.55
C PHE A 130 3.88 -24.09 -8.83
N CYS A 131 4.23 -23.25 -7.87
CA CYS A 131 3.30 -22.37 -7.18
C CYS A 131 3.65 -20.91 -7.43
N CYS A 132 2.64 -20.05 -7.55
CA CYS A 132 2.82 -18.63 -7.79
C CYS A 132 1.79 -17.77 -7.07
N TRP A 133 2.11 -16.49 -6.95
CA TRP A 133 1.25 -15.40 -6.55
C TRP A 133 1.71 -14.16 -7.32
N HIS A 134 0.91 -13.72 -8.29
CA HIS A 134 1.28 -12.74 -9.31
C HIS A 134 2.65 -13.05 -9.95
N TYR A 135 3.63 -12.14 -9.79
CA TYR A 135 4.98 -12.25 -10.32
C TYR A 135 5.96 -12.96 -9.38
N TRP A 136 5.53 -13.45 -8.22
CA TRP A 136 6.35 -14.30 -7.37
C TRP A 136 6.04 -15.77 -7.64
N GLY A 137 7.07 -16.58 -7.92
CA GLY A 137 6.90 -17.99 -8.26
C GLY A 137 7.94 -18.88 -7.60
N LYS A 138 7.61 -20.16 -7.40
CA LYS A 138 8.57 -21.18 -6.99
C LYS A 138 8.21 -22.56 -7.51
N SER A 139 9.22 -23.39 -7.72
CA SER A 139 9.12 -24.85 -7.77
C SER A 139 9.81 -25.47 -6.57
N SER A 140 9.90 -26.79 -6.49
CA SER A 140 10.72 -27.47 -5.48
C SER A 140 12.23 -27.14 -5.60
N ALA A 141 12.69 -26.65 -6.75
CA ALA A 141 14.12 -26.47 -7.05
C ALA A 141 14.56 -25.00 -7.22
N ALA A 142 13.63 -24.07 -7.43
CA ALA A 142 13.98 -22.66 -7.69
C ALA A 142 12.85 -21.69 -7.32
N CYS A 143 13.23 -20.44 -7.04
CA CYS A 143 12.32 -19.30 -6.86
C CYS A 143 12.50 -18.30 -8.00
N PHE A 144 11.45 -17.53 -8.28
CA PHE A 144 11.33 -16.67 -9.44
C PHE A 144 10.67 -15.34 -9.08
N LEU A 145 11.15 -14.29 -9.75
CA LEU A 145 10.49 -13.01 -9.89
C LEU A 145 10.23 -12.82 -11.39
N GLY A 146 8.97 -12.94 -11.79
CA GLY A 146 8.56 -13.09 -13.18
C GLY A 146 9.35 -14.20 -13.88
N GLY A 147 9.83 -13.92 -15.09
CA GLY A 147 10.69 -14.85 -15.85
C GLY A 147 12.11 -15.04 -15.29
N ILE A 148 12.48 -14.37 -14.19
CA ILE A 148 13.86 -14.32 -13.69
C ILE A 148 14.03 -15.23 -12.46
N ARG A 149 14.99 -16.16 -12.53
CA ARG A 149 15.36 -17.02 -11.39
C ARG A 149 16.11 -16.23 -10.32
N LEU A 150 15.62 -16.29 -9.08
CA LEU A 150 16.28 -15.75 -7.89
C LEU A 150 17.42 -16.68 -7.48
N ARG A 151 18.65 -16.34 -7.88
CA ARG A 151 19.83 -17.17 -7.55
C ARG A 151 20.07 -17.21 -6.04
N GLY A 152 20.31 -18.41 -5.52
CA GLY A 152 20.59 -18.66 -4.11
C GLY A 152 19.39 -18.51 -3.19
N ALA A 153 18.17 -18.41 -3.73
CA ALA A 153 16.95 -18.49 -2.93
C ALA A 153 16.67 -19.93 -2.51
N ASP A 154 16.06 -20.10 -1.34
CA ASP A 154 15.72 -21.39 -0.76
C ASP A 154 14.22 -21.70 -0.96
N PRO A 155 13.83 -22.55 -1.94
CA PRO A 155 12.41 -22.76 -2.27
C PRO A 155 11.58 -23.39 -1.14
N ALA A 156 12.26 -24.11 -0.24
CA ALA A 156 11.63 -24.75 0.91
C ALA A 156 11.10 -23.74 1.93
N SER A 157 11.81 -22.62 2.15
CA SER A 157 11.40 -21.55 3.08
C SER A 157 10.92 -20.27 2.41
N PHE A 158 10.89 -20.23 1.06
CA PHE A 158 10.45 -19.07 0.32
C PHE A 158 8.95 -18.80 0.54
N ARG A 159 8.66 -17.58 1.01
CA ARG A 159 7.33 -17.03 1.27
C ARG A 159 7.23 -15.62 0.68
N VAL A 160 6.04 -15.27 0.21
CA VAL A 160 5.74 -13.91 -0.28
C VAL A 160 5.15 -13.12 0.88
N LEU A 161 5.66 -11.92 1.12
CA LEU A 161 5.20 -11.07 2.22
C LEU A 161 4.12 -10.10 1.75
N ASN A 162 4.30 -9.51 0.58
CA ASN A 162 3.33 -8.65 -0.09
C ASN A 162 3.75 -8.45 -1.57
N TYR A 163 3.15 -7.50 -2.28
CA TYR A 163 3.52 -7.20 -3.67
C TYR A 163 5.01 -6.81 -3.81
N ALA A 164 5.54 -5.99 -2.90
CA ALA A 164 6.91 -5.48 -2.97
C ALA A 164 7.99 -6.45 -2.45
N TYR A 165 7.67 -7.33 -1.50
CA TYR A 165 8.65 -8.11 -0.74
C TYR A 165 8.32 -9.61 -0.70
N ALA A 166 9.37 -10.41 -0.82
CA ALA A 166 9.36 -11.85 -0.53
C ALA A 166 10.60 -12.19 0.32
N MET A 167 10.60 -13.33 0.99
CA MET A 167 11.78 -13.75 1.74
C MET A 167 11.91 -15.27 1.83
N ASP A 168 13.11 -15.72 2.16
CA ASP A 168 13.38 -17.07 2.60
C ASP A 168 14.24 -17.04 3.89
N LYS A 169 14.68 -18.19 4.37
CA LYS A 169 15.52 -18.30 5.58
C LYS A 169 16.90 -17.63 5.46
N THR A 170 17.29 -17.15 4.28
CA THR A 170 18.63 -16.61 3.97
C THR A 170 18.62 -15.16 3.55
N ALA A 171 17.53 -14.65 2.96
CA ALA A 171 17.47 -13.29 2.45
C ALA A 171 16.03 -12.76 2.32
N VAL A 172 15.92 -11.44 2.29
CA VAL A 172 14.73 -10.72 1.82
C VAL A 172 14.98 -10.25 0.38
N TYR A 173 13.94 -10.33 -0.44
CA TYR A 173 13.92 -9.97 -1.85
C TYR A 173 12.88 -8.89 -2.10
N THR A 174 13.17 -8.02 -3.06
CA THR A 174 12.19 -7.13 -3.70
C THR A 174 12.22 -7.30 -5.20
N THR A 175 11.36 -6.57 -5.90
CA THR A 175 11.40 -6.56 -7.36
C THR A 175 12.68 -5.98 -7.96
N SER A 176 13.54 -5.36 -7.14
CA SER A 176 14.85 -4.84 -7.54
C SER A 176 16.04 -5.65 -6.99
N GLY A 177 15.78 -6.80 -6.37
CA GLY A 177 16.82 -7.74 -5.91
C GLY A 177 16.86 -7.92 -4.38
N ARG A 178 18.01 -8.35 -3.86
CA ARG A 178 18.15 -8.67 -2.42
C ARG A 178 18.26 -7.39 -1.57
N VAL A 179 17.56 -7.38 -0.44
CA VAL A 179 17.75 -6.36 0.60
C VAL A 179 19.04 -6.66 1.35
N SER A 180 19.97 -5.70 1.36
CA SER A 180 21.24 -5.85 2.08
C SER A 180 21.04 -5.60 3.57
N ASP A 181 21.75 -6.37 4.40
CA ASP A 181 21.77 -6.21 5.86
C ASP A 181 20.39 -6.24 6.50
N ALA A 182 19.46 -7.07 6.01
CA ALA A 182 18.16 -7.28 6.63
C ALA A 182 18.23 -8.31 7.77
N GLU A 183 17.68 -7.99 8.93
CA GLU A 183 17.52 -8.95 10.02
C GLU A 183 16.26 -9.80 9.79
N LEU A 184 16.45 -10.98 9.21
CA LEU A 184 15.36 -11.85 8.75
C LEU A 184 14.35 -12.20 9.86
N ALA A 185 14.81 -12.40 11.09
CA ALA A 185 13.97 -12.82 12.21
C ALA A 185 12.98 -11.72 12.66
N ALA A 186 13.28 -10.45 12.40
CA ALA A 186 12.47 -9.31 12.79
C ALA A 186 11.83 -8.58 11.59
N PHE A 187 12.08 -9.05 10.37
CA PHE A 187 11.63 -8.38 9.15
C PHE A 187 10.11 -8.46 9.00
N GLN A 188 9.48 -7.31 8.81
CA GLN A 188 8.03 -7.18 8.61
C GLN A 188 7.74 -6.13 7.55
N VAL A 189 6.77 -6.42 6.68
CA VAL A 189 6.18 -5.41 5.78
C VAL A 189 5.17 -4.56 6.55
N LEU A 190 4.97 -3.32 6.12
CA LEU A 190 4.14 -2.34 6.83
C LEU A 190 2.90 -1.89 6.04
N ASP A 191 2.77 -2.35 4.79
CA ASP A 191 1.67 -2.05 3.88
C ASP A 191 1.52 -3.16 2.83
N ASN A 192 0.59 -2.97 1.88
CA ASN A 192 0.31 -3.94 0.82
C ASN A 192 1.44 -4.08 -0.20
N GLY A 193 2.44 -3.18 -0.22
CA GLY A 193 3.53 -3.25 -1.17
C GLY A 193 3.16 -2.93 -2.63
N GLN A 194 2.02 -2.27 -2.90
CA GLN A 194 1.59 -1.89 -4.24
C GLN A 194 0.99 -0.49 -4.28
N ASN A 195 1.46 0.33 -5.21
CA ASN A 195 0.92 1.67 -5.43
C ASN A 195 -0.33 1.67 -6.32
N ASP A 196 -0.92 2.84 -6.55
CA ASP A 196 -2.16 3.00 -7.31
C ASP A 196 -2.05 2.52 -8.77
N SER A 197 -0.85 2.58 -9.37
CA SER A 197 -0.61 2.08 -10.73
C SER A 197 -0.40 0.56 -10.80
N GLY A 198 -0.44 -0.15 -9.67
CA GLY A 198 -0.19 -1.58 -9.59
C GLY A 198 1.29 -1.94 -9.47
N ALA A 199 2.18 -0.94 -9.43
CA ALA A 199 3.61 -1.18 -9.33
C ALA A 199 4.02 -1.51 -7.89
N PRO A 200 5.01 -2.42 -7.69
CA PRO A 200 5.49 -2.79 -6.37
C PRO A 200 6.15 -1.59 -5.66
N GLN A 201 5.61 -1.19 -4.52
CA GLN A 201 6.07 -0.08 -3.70
C GLN A 201 5.59 -0.25 -2.26
N GLY A 202 6.46 -0.06 -1.27
CA GLY A 202 6.02 -0.10 0.12
C GLY A 202 7.11 -0.03 1.16
N TYR A 203 6.68 0.12 2.39
CA TYR A 203 7.50 0.18 3.58
C TYR A 203 7.67 -1.20 4.23
N ALA A 204 8.85 -1.43 4.78
CA ALA A 204 9.14 -2.58 5.63
C ALA A 204 10.08 -2.15 6.76
N LYS A 205 10.21 -2.95 7.83
CA LYS A 205 11.19 -2.72 8.89
C LYS A 205 11.73 -4.01 9.46
N ASP A 206 12.91 -3.96 10.03
CA ASP A 206 13.41 -4.98 10.96
C ASP A 206 13.56 -4.37 12.36
N SER A 207 14.32 -4.98 13.27
CA SER A 207 14.50 -4.42 14.62
C SER A 207 15.42 -3.19 14.65
N ARG A 208 16.18 -2.94 13.58
CA ARG A 208 17.28 -1.96 13.51
C ARG A 208 17.00 -0.80 12.58
N GLN A 209 16.20 -1.00 11.53
CA GLN A 209 16.01 0.01 10.49
C GLN A 209 14.69 -0.15 9.73
N VAL A 210 14.33 0.93 9.04
CA VAL A 210 13.17 1.00 8.17
C VAL A 210 13.62 1.06 6.71
N TYR A 211 12.89 0.36 5.85
CA TYR A 211 13.11 0.20 4.43
C TYR A 211 11.97 0.81 3.63
N PHE A 212 12.29 1.33 2.46
CA PHE A 212 11.34 1.74 1.45
C PHE A 212 11.76 1.20 0.08
N HIS A 213 10.83 0.53 -0.60
CA HIS A 213 10.99 0.02 -1.95
C HIS A 213 9.99 0.73 -2.86
N ASN A 214 10.41 1.13 -4.05
CA ASN A 214 9.55 1.81 -5.04
C ASN A 214 9.85 1.38 -6.48
N GLY A 215 10.43 0.18 -6.66
CA GLY A 215 10.86 -0.34 -7.96
C GLY A 215 12.09 0.36 -8.58
N ASP A 216 12.46 1.54 -8.10
CA ASP A 216 13.59 2.33 -8.61
C ASP A 216 14.90 2.00 -7.85
N GLY A 217 15.61 1.01 -8.37
CA GLY A 217 16.94 0.65 -7.90
C GLY A 217 16.95 -0.09 -6.56
N LYS A 218 18.02 0.09 -5.78
CA LYS A 218 18.16 -0.62 -4.50
C LYS A 218 17.16 -0.10 -3.46
N VAL A 219 16.67 -1.00 -2.62
CA VAL A 219 15.86 -0.66 -1.44
C VAL A 219 16.55 0.43 -0.61
N LYS A 220 15.76 1.44 -0.24
CA LYS A 220 16.23 2.62 0.48
C LYS A 220 16.09 2.37 1.98
N VAL A 221 17.14 2.69 2.74
CA VAL A 221 17.07 2.72 4.20
C VAL A 221 16.71 4.13 4.66
N ILE A 222 15.62 4.24 5.43
CA ILE A 222 15.13 5.53 5.91
C ILE A 222 15.94 5.94 7.14
N LYS A 223 16.95 6.80 6.92
CA LYS A 223 17.84 7.24 7.98
C LYS A 223 17.10 8.09 9.00
N GLY A 224 17.36 7.81 10.28
CA GLY A 224 16.80 8.55 11.41
C GLY A 224 15.40 8.12 11.82
N ALA A 225 14.74 7.22 11.07
CA ALA A 225 13.44 6.68 11.43
C ALA A 225 13.45 5.98 12.77
N GLU A 226 12.42 6.23 13.59
CA GLU A 226 12.25 5.54 14.85
C GLU A 226 11.52 4.20 14.63
N VAL A 227 12.30 3.13 14.52
CA VAL A 227 11.83 1.78 14.16
C VAL A 227 10.67 1.28 15.04
N SER A 228 10.71 1.55 16.34
CA SER A 228 9.68 1.10 17.31
C SER A 228 8.30 1.65 16.97
N SER A 229 8.21 2.95 16.68
CA SER A 229 6.96 3.65 16.41
C SER A 229 6.65 3.84 14.92
N PHE A 230 7.58 3.48 14.02
CA PHE A 230 7.38 3.63 12.58
C PHE A 230 6.23 2.75 12.08
N ARG A 231 5.29 3.39 11.36
CA ARG A 231 4.14 2.77 10.69
C ARG A 231 3.89 3.42 9.32
N SER A 232 3.48 2.62 8.34
CA SER A 232 2.92 3.11 7.08
C SER A 232 1.52 3.70 7.36
N LEU A 233 1.02 4.56 6.48
CA LEU A 233 -0.39 4.98 6.51
C LEU A 233 -1.27 4.07 5.62
N GLY A 234 -0.70 2.98 5.08
CA GLY A 234 -1.41 2.00 4.26
C GLY A 234 -1.53 2.35 2.78
N ASP A 235 -1.26 3.60 2.39
CA ASP A 235 -1.28 4.07 1.01
C ASP A 235 0.02 3.79 0.24
N THR A 236 1.03 3.20 0.88
CA THR A 236 2.41 2.96 0.38
C THR A 236 3.24 4.21 0.09
N TYR A 237 2.68 5.41 0.23
CA TYR A 237 3.37 6.68 0.00
C TYR A 237 3.78 7.31 1.32
N PHE A 238 2.85 7.46 2.25
CA PHE A 238 3.05 8.14 3.51
C PHE A 238 3.30 7.15 4.64
N ALA A 239 4.12 7.60 5.58
CA ALA A 239 4.42 6.88 6.80
C ALA A 239 4.72 7.89 7.91
N ARG A 240 4.69 7.44 9.16
CA ARG A 240 5.04 8.26 10.32
C ARG A 240 5.75 7.46 11.39
N ASP A 241 6.49 8.17 12.22
CA ASP A 241 6.89 7.70 13.54
C ASP A 241 6.43 8.71 14.60
N GLU A 242 6.81 8.53 15.86
CA GLU A 242 6.44 9.44 16.97
C GLU A 242 6.95 10.89 16.79
N LYS A 243 7.88 11.13 15.87
CA LYS A 243 8.58 12.42 15.74
C LYS A 243 8.45 13.05 14.36
N ARG A 244 8.12 12.27 13.33
CA ARG A 244 8.28 12.67 11.94
C ARG A 244 7.23 12.06 11.03
N ILE A 245 6.92 12.80 9.97
CA ILE A 245 6.18 12.31 8.80
C ILE A 245 7.18 12.01 7.68
N TYR A 246 6.87 10.98 6.90
CA TYR A 246 7.63 10.55 5.73
C TYR A 246 6.69 10.44 4.53
N ALA A 247 7.21 10.75 3.36
CA ALA A 247 6.58 10.43 2.08
C ALA A 247 7.63 9.89 1.12
N TYR A 248 7.26 8.86 0.38
CA TYR A 248 8.10 8.25 -0.64
C TYR A 248 9.51 7.88 -0.13
N GLY A 249 9.58 7.33 1.09
CA GLY A 249 10.83 6.94 1.76
C GLY A 249 11.70 8.10 2.23
N LYS A 250 11.19 9.34 2.25
CA LYS A 250 11.91 10.54 2.68
C LYS A 250 11.14 11.26 3.78
N GLN A 251 11.87 11.80 4.75
CA GLN A 251 11.28 12.66 5.77
C GLN A 251 10.69 13.92 5.14
N LEU A 252 9.49 14.32 5.55
CA LEU A 252 8.94 15.65 5.23
C LEU A 252 9.70 16.72 6.01
N PRO A 253 10.36 17.66 5.32
CA PRO A 253 11.15 18.68 5.99
C PRO A 253 10.24 19.63 6.79
N LYS A 254 10.53 19.79 8.08
CA LYS A 254 9.89 20.74 9.00
C LYS A 254 8.39 20.50 9.29
N ALA A 255 7.85 19.35 8.91
CA ALA A 255 6.45 19.02 9.19
C ALA A 255 6.12 19.09 10.69
N GLU A 256 4.99 19.73 11.02
CA GLU A 256 4.47 19.80 12.39
C GLU A 256 3.50 18.65 12.66
N LEU A 257 4.03 17.58 13.26
CA LEU A 257 3.35 16.29 13.46
C LEU A 257 1.94 16.40 14.07
N THR A 258 1.76 17.28 15.07
CA THR A 258 0.49 17.42 15.80
C THR A 258 -0.65 18.03 14.99
N SER A 259 -0.31 18.76 13.93
CA SER A 259 -1.27 19.45 13.06
C SER A 259 -1.29 18.90 11.65
N TRP A 260 -0.48 17.86 11.39
CA TRP A 260 -0.34 17.29 10.07
C TRP A 260 -1.58 16.47 9.72
N GLU A 261 -2.11 16.71 8.54
CA GLU A 261 -3.23 15.96 7.98
C GLU A 261 -2.97 15.64 6.50
N LEU A 262 -3.40 14.44 6.09
CA LEU A 262 -3.40 14.02 4.69
C LEU A 262 -4.67 14.56 4.02
N LEU A 263 -4.52 15.26 2.89
CA LEU A 263 -5.64 15.87 2.16
C LEU A 263 -6.16 14.98 1.00
N GLY A 264 -5.34 14.03 0.55
CA GLY A 264 -5.62 13.18 -0.62
C GLY A 264 -4.75 13.54 -1.84
N HIS A 265 -4.68 12.63 -2.81
CA HIS A 265 -3.88 12.81 -4.04
C HIS A 265 -2.44 13.30 -3.77
N TRP A 266 -1.84 12.70 -2.75
CA TRP A 266 -0.50 12.99 -2.24
C TRP A 266 -0.26 14.41 -1.71
N TYR A 267 -1.32 15.21 -1.54
CA TYR A 267 -1.25 16.45 -0.79
C TYR A 267 -1.43 16.21 0.69
N SER A 268 -0.67 16.95 1.50
CA SER A 268 -0.86 17.03 2.94
C SER A 268 -0.57 18.45 3.40
N ARG A 269 -0.98 18.78 4.62
CA ARG A 269 -0.65 20.08 5.22
C ARG A 269 -0.42 19.94 6.71
N ASP A 270 0.25 20.93 7.28
CA ASP A 270 0.32 21.14 8.71
C ASP A 270 -0.23 22.55 9.06
N ALA A 271 -0.04 23.02 10.30
CA ALA A 271 -0.48 24.34 10.73
C ALA A 271 0.15 25.51 9.96
N ARG A 272 1.21 25.26 9.19
CA ARG A 272 2.04 26.30 8.56
C ARG A 272 2.30 26.11 7.08
N ARG A 273 2.19 24.90 6.56
CA ARG A 273 2.69 24.53 5.23
C ARG A 273 1.76 23.55 4.54
N VAL A 274 1.82 23.59 3.21
CA VAL A 274 1.23 22.58 2.34
C VAL A 274 2.37 21.81 1.68
N TYR A 275 2.18 20.51 1.50
CA TYR A 275 3.13 19.60 0.90
C TYR A 275 2.47 18.81 -0.22
N TYR A 276 3.28 18.46 -1.21
CA TYR A 276 3.01 17.42 -2.18
C TYR A 276 4.10 16.35 -2.05
N LEU A 277 3.71 15.13 -1.70
CA LEU A 277 4.63 14.07 -1.26
C LEU A 277 5.63 14.62 -0.21
N ASN A 278 6.93 14.52 -0.48
CA ASN A 278 8.00 14.94 0.42
C ASN A 278 8.47 16.40 0.19
N ARG A 279 7.72 17.21 -0.58
CA ARG A 279 8.08 18.57 -0.97
C ARG A 279 7.11 19.58 -0.39
N GLU A 280 7.63 20.64 0.23
CA GLU A 280 6.84 21.83 0.60
C GLU A 280 6.47 22.61 -0.67
N ILE A 281 5.19 22.95 -0.83
CA ILE A 281 4.70 23.85 -1.87
C ILE A 281 4.89 25.28 -1.36
N LYS A 282 6.00 25.90 -1.75
CA LYS A 282 6.38 27.23 -1.25
C LYS A 282 5.40 28.29 -1.73
N GLY A 283 4.91 29.11 -0.79
CA GLY A 283 4.01 30.22 -1.10
C GLY A 283 2.54 29.82 -1.20
N ALA A 284 2.20 28.54 -1.02
CA ALA A 284 0.81 28.12 -0.93
C ALA A 284 0.12 28.71 0.29
N ASP A 285 -1.08 29.26 0.09
CA ASP A 285 -1.94 29.71 1.16
C ASP A 285 -2.63 28.50 1.81
N ARG A 286 -2.08 28.10 2.97
CA ARG A 286 -2.48 26.89 3.69
C ARG A 286 -3.98 26.86 4.04
N ASP A 287 -4.56 28.01 4.36
CA ASP A 287 -5.93 28.10 4.86
C ASP A 287 -6.99 27.97 3.75
N SER A 288 -6.67 28.42 2.55
CA SER A 288 -7.54 28.30 1.38
C SER A 288 -7.17 27.17 0.42
N PHE A 289 -6.13 26.37 0.74
CA PHE A 289 -5.68 25.27 -0.11
C PHE A 289 -6.75 24.16 -0.19
N VAL A 290 -7.11 23.81 -1.43
CA VAL A 290 -8.12 22.80 -1.77
C VAL A 290 -7.56 21.87 -2.83
N VAL A 291 -7.60 20.56 -2.57
CA VAL A 291 -7.35 19.53 -3.57
C VAL A 291 -8.57 19.45 -4.49
N CYS A 292 -8.35 19.57 -5.79
CA CYS A 292 -9.40 19.59 -6.81
C CYS A 292 -9.36 18.38 -7.75
N THR A 293 -8.41 17.48 -7.54
CA THR A 293 -8.30 16.23 -8.32
C THR A 293 -9.57 15.39 -8.10
N PRO A 294 -10.23 14.91 -9.17
CA PRO A 294 -11.34 13.96 -9.03
C PRO A 294 -10.91 12.66 -8.35
N LEU A 295 -11.81 12.06 -7.58
CA LEU A 295 -11.52 10.84 -6.80
C LEU A 295 -11.27 9.60 -7.68
N ASP A 296 -11.88 9.61 -8.87
CA ASP A 296 -11.81 8.62 -9.93
C ASP A 296 -10.77 8.97 -11.00
N ALA A 297 -9.98 10.03 -10.78
CA ALA A 297 -8.86 10.36 -11.65
C ALA A 297 -7.95 9.14 -11.84
N ALA A 298 -7.50 8.93 -13.07
CA ALA A 298 -6.65 7.80 -13.40
C ALA A 298 -5.39 7.78 -12.51
N PRO A 299 -4.85 6.59 -12.12
CA PRO A 299 -3.71 6.49 -11.21
C PRO A 299 -2.42 7.22 -11.64
N LEU A 300 -2.32 7.59 -12.92
CA LEU A 300 -1.17 8.31 -13.49
C LEU A 300 -1.50 9.76 -13.86
N ALA A 301 -2.70 10.23 -13.53
CA ALA A 301 -3.12 11.59 -13.82
C ALA A 301 -2.42 12.57 -12.88
N ASP A 302 -2.14 13.77 -13.38
CA ASP A 302 -1.58 14.84 -12.57
C ASP A 302 -2.56 15.28 -11.48
N HIS A 303 -2.04 15.63 -10.30
CA HIS A 303 -2.88 16.02 -9.19
C HIS A 303 -3.12 17.53 -9.16
N LEU A 304 -4.37 17.96 -9.32
CA LEU A 304 -4.75 19.36 -9.28
C LEU A 304 -5.14 19.82 -7.88
N ALA A 305 -4.67 21.01 -7.53
CA ALA A 305 -5.09 21.75 -6.34
C ALA A 305 -5.10 23.25 -6.63
N ARG A 306 -5.68 24.04 -5.74
CA ARG A 306 -5.66 25.51 -5.81
C ARG A 306 -5.68 26.10 -4.41
N ASP A 307 -5.29 27.36 -4.30
CA ASP A 307 -5.59 28.19 -3.14
C ASP A 307 -6.30 29.48 -3.59
N LYS A 308 -6.37 30.50 -2.73
CA LYS A 308 -7.02 31.78 -3.04
C LYS A 308 -6.24 32.63 -4.06
N ASP A 309 -4.93 32.39 -4.22
CA ASP A 309 -4.02 33.20 -5.04
C ASP A 309 -3.47 32.43 -6.25
N HIS A 310 -3.45 31.09 -6.21
CA HIS A 310 -2.71 30.25 -7.17
C HIS A 310 -3.42 28.93 -7.54
N PHE A 311 -2.98 28.36 -8.66
CA PHE A 311 -3.40 27.05 -9.17
C PHE A 311 -2.20 26.12 -9.27
N TYR A 312 -2.40 24.84 -8.95
CA TYR A 312 -1.33 23.87 -8.81
C TYR A 312 -1.60 22.61 -9.63
N GLN A 313 -0.55 22.14 -10.30
CA GLN A 313 -0.43 20.79 -10.84
C GLN A 313 0.72 20.11 -10.11
N ASN A 314 0.42 19.07 -9.34
CA ASN A 314 1.35 18.45 -8.39
C ASN A 314 1.93 19.51 -7.43
N ASP A 315 3.25 19.68 -7.39
CA ASP A 315 3.87 20.74 -6.59
C ASP A 315 4.21 22.02 -7.37
N GLU A 316 3.81 22.09 -8.64
CA GLU A 316 4.11 23.19 -9.54
C GLU A 316 2.93 24.16 -9.64
N MET A 317 3.22 25.45 -9.54
CA MET A 317 2.24 26.51 -9.79
C MET A 317 2.08 26.70 -11.30
N ILE A 318 0.84 26.70 -11.77
CA ILE A 318 0.49 26.84 -13.19
C ILE A 318 -0.55 27.94 -13.41
N GLU A 319 -0.66 28.42 -14.64
CA GLU A 319 -1.67 29.41 -15.02
C GLU A 319 -3.09 28.86 -14.94
N GLU A 320 -4.05 29.70 -14.55
CA GLU A 320 -5.46 29.32 -14.38
C GLU A 320 -6.06 28.67 -15.63
N THR A 321 -5.74 29.19 -16.81
CA THR A 321 -6.26 28.65 -18.08
C THR A 321 -5.81 27.21 -18.30
N LEU A 322 -4.53 26.91 -18.06
CA LEU A 322 -3.99 25.56 -18.19
C LEU A 322 -4.59 24.64 -17.13
N TRP A 323 -4.75 25.14 -15.90
CA TRP A 323 -5.34 24.37 -14.81
C TRP A 323 -6.79 23.98 -15.10
N LEU A 324 -7.59 24.90 -15.64
CA LEU A 324 -8.97 24.65 -16.04
C LEU A 324 -9.06 23.64 -17.19
N GLU A 325 -8.14 23.71 -18.16
CA GLU A 325 -8.03 22.72 -19.23
C GLU A 325 -7.78 21.32 -18.67
N ARG A 326 -6.80 21.17 -17.76
CA ARG A 326 -6.51 19.88 -17.08
C ARG A 326 -7.69 19.37 -16.28
N LEU A 327 -8.33 20.23 -15.49
CA LEU A 327 -9.48 19.82 -14.71
C LEU A 327 -10.63 19.36 -15.61
N HIS A 328 -10.86 20.06 -16.72
CA HIS A 328 -11.88 19.68 -17.69
C HIS A 328 -11.59 18.31 -18.31
N GLU A 329 -10.36 18.06 -18.75
CA GLU A 329 -9.90 16.78 -19.29
C GLU A 329 -10.21 15.62 -18.32
N MET A 330 -9.89 15.79 -17.03
CA MET A 330 -10.12 14.77 -15.99
C MET A 330 -11.60 14.46 -15.71
N THR A 331 -12.49 15.43 -15.94
CA THR A 331 -13.94 15.27 -15.67
C THR A 331 -14.74 14.74 -16.86
N GLN A 332 -14.12 14.62 -18.03
CA GLN A 332 -14.76 14.19 -19.28
C GLN A 332 -14.32 12.79 -19.73
N GLU A 333 -13.33 12.18 -19.08
CA GLU A 333 -12.97 10.79 -19.36
C GLU A 333 -14.02 9.82 -18.77
N PRO A 334 -14.61 8.94 -19.59
CA PRO A 334 -15.75 8.10 -19.23
C PRO A 334 -15.43 6.85 -18.39
#